data_AF-A0A351UI71-F1
#
_entry.id   AF-A0A351UI71-F1
#
_cell.length_a   1.000
_cell.length_b   1.000
_cell.length_c   1.000
_cell.angle_alpha   90.00
_cell.angle_beta   90.00
_cell.angle_gamma   90.00
#
_symmetry.space_group_name_H-M   'P 1'
#
loop_
_entity.id
_entity.type
_entity.pdbx_description
1 polymer ?
#
loop_
_entity_poly.entity_id
_entity_poly.type
_entity_poly.pdbx_seq_one_letter_code
_entity_poly.pdbx_strand_id
1 'polypeptide(L)'
;MLLLLLKRKALTARNTLSSLRGWQLKKNIVFLCTGLAMLAALYGGFWRLLSYLEGVQLIGPMLSWKLTSMVLLMTFSMVIVSSIIISMTTLYYSFDLKFLFSCPLDSRSVFMDKALETVFYSSWTLILAILPYIIALGRIKGLDFGFYLAYLFLMAPFVMLAGAFGIFFSMLVMYYFPSSKTRDVTWMLGSLSVGFVYVVFRFSRPERLLRPDSLEVVAQYIQYLQSPTAPYMPSWWVTKAM
;
A
#
# COMPACT_ATOMS: atom_id res chain seq x y z
N MET A 1 -23.07 -6.36 15.78
CA MET A 1 -23.53 -6.29 14.37
C MET A 1 -22.39 -6.38 13.36
N LEU A 2 -21.26 -5.69 13.55
CA LEU A 2 -20.10 -5.76 12.65
C LEU A 2 -19.57 -7.19 12.40
N LEU A 3 -19.48 -8.02 13.45
CA LEU A 3 -19.09 -9.44 13.33
C LEU A 3 -20.02 -10.26 12.42
N LEU A 4 -21.31 -9.94 12.34
CA LEU A 4 -22.26 -10.62 11.45
C LEU A 4 -22.01 -10.27 9.98
N LEU A 5 -21.65 -9.02 9.68
CA LEU A 5 -21.29 -8.59 8.32
C LEU A 5 -19.99 -9.24 7.84
N LEU A 6 -18.97 -9.27 8.71
CA LEU A 6 -17.71 -9.97 8.43
C LEU A 6 -17.92 -11.48 8.25
N LYS A 7 -18.75 -12.11 9.10
CA LYS A 7 -19.11 -13.52 8.98
C LYS A 7 -19.85 -13.81 7.67
N ARG A 8 -20.76 -12.94 7.23
CA ARG A 8 -21.42 -13.05 5.92
C ARG A 8 -20.40 -13.07 4.79
N LYS A 9 -19.48 -12.09 4.77
CA LYS A 9 -18.42 -12.00 3.74
C LYS A 9 -17.54 -13.26 3.74
N ALA A 10 -17.15 -13.76 4.91
CA ALA A 10 -16.36 -14.99 5.04
C ALA A 10 -17.12 -16.24 4.56
N LEU A 11 -18.41 -16.36 4.88
CA LEU A 11 -19.27 -17.46 4.43
C LEU A 11 -19.50 -17.40 2.92
N THR A 12 -19.72 -16.21 2.35
CA THR A 12 -19.82 -16.02 0.90
C THR A 12 -18.52 -16.43 0.22
N ALA A 13 -17.37 -15.98 0.71
CA ALA A 13 -16.06 -16.37 0.15
C ALA A 13 -15.83 -17.89 0.20
N ARG A 14 -16.17 -18.53 1.33
CA ARG A 14 -16.08 -19.98 1.50
C ARG A 14 -17.00 -20.73 0.55
N ASN A 15 -18.26 -20.27 0.42
CA ASN A 15 -19.23 -20.89 -0.47
C ASN A 15 -18.81 -20.73 -1.94
N THR A 16 -18.32 -19.56 -2.34
CA THR A 16 -17.74 -19.34 -3.66
C THR A 16 -16.60 -20.31 -3.93
N LEU A 17 -15.64 -20.46 -2.99
CA LEU A 17 -14.54 -21.42 -3.14
C LEU A 17 -15.03 -22.87 -3.30
N SER A 18 -16.02 -23.29 -2.51
CA SER A 18 -16.58 -24.64 -2.56
C SER A 18 -17.40 -24.93 -3.81
N SER A 19 -17.93 -23.89 -4.45
CA SER A 19 -18.73 -23.97 -5.68
C SER A 19 -17.89 -24.06 -6.96
N LEU A 20 -16.57 -23.84 -6.87
CA LEU A 20 -15.65 -23.90 -8.01
C LEU A 20 -15.52 -25.34 -8.52
N ARG A 21 -16.31 -25.71 -9.54
CA ARG A 21 -16.22 -27.00 -10.24
C ARG A 21 -16.01 -26.81 -11.75
N GLY A 22 -15.32 -27.78 -12.36
CA GLY A 22 -15.13 -27.87 -13.81
C GLY A 22 -14.28 -26.73 -14.39
N TRP A 23 -14.82 -26.03 -15.39
CA TRP A 23 -14.13 -24.98 -16.15
C TRP A 23 -13.67 -23.79 -15.28
N GLN A 24 -14.47 -23.41 -14.27
CA GLN A 24 -14.12 -22.28 -13.39
C GLN A 24 -12.88 -22.58 -12.54
N LEU A 25 -12.71 -23.83 -12.11
CA LEU A 25 -11.51 -24.26 -11.37
C LEU A 25 -10.26 -24.18 -12.25
N LYS A 26 -10.33 -24.71 -13.48
CA LYS A 26 -9.21 -24.64 -14.44
C LYS A 26 -8.81 -23.19 -14.73
N LYS A 27 -9.81 -22.33 -15.00
CA LYS A 27 -9.60 -20.90 -15.24
C LYS A 27 -8.90 -20.23 -14.05
N ASN A 28 -9.36 -20.47 -12.83
CA ASN A 28 -8.78 -19.87 -11.63
C ASN A 28 -7.35 -20.37 -11.37
N ILE A 29 -7.07 -21.65 -11.62
CA ILE A 29 -5.71 -22.21 -11.51
C ILE A 29 -4.78 -21.53 -12.51
N VAL A 30 -5.21 -21.33 -13.77
CA VAL A 30 -4.39 -20.63 -14.77
C VAL A 30 -4.07 -19.21 -14.31
N PHE A 31 -5.06 -18.43 -13.86
CA PHE A 31 -4.82 -17.08 -13.34
C PHE A 31 -3.90 -17.07 -12.12
N LEU A 32 -4.05 -18.03 -11.20
CA LEU A 32 -3.20 -18.15 -10.03
C LEU A 32 -1.75 -18.47 -10.43
N CYS A 33 -1.55 -19.41 -11.36
CA CYS A 33 -0.23 -19.75 -11.90
C CYS A 33 0.42 -18.54 -12.59
N THR A 34 -0.31 -17.80 -13.41
CA THR A 34 0.20 -16.58 -14.06
C THR A 34 0.57 -15.52 -13.03
N GLY A 35 -0.26 -15.30 -12.00
CA GLY A 35 0.03 -14.37 -10.91
C GLY A 35 1.30 -14.76 -10.14
N LEU A 36 1.45 -16.03 -9.80
CA LEU A 36 2.65 -16.55 -9.14
C LEU A 36 3.91 -16.42 -10.01
N ALA A 37 3.79 -16.68 -11.32
CA ALA A 37 4.89 -16.49 -12.26
C ALA A 37 5.33 -15.01 -12.34
N MET A 38 4.37 -14.08 -12.35
CA MET A 38 4.65 -12.64 -12.35
C MET A 38 5.30 -12.18 -11.04
N LEU A 39 4.85 -12.70 -9.90
CA LEU A 39 5.50 -12.45 -8.60
C LEU A 39 6.92 -13.01 -8.53
N ALA A 40 7.17 -14.20 -9.09
CA ALA A 40 8.50 -14.78 -9.18
C ALA A 40 9.43 -13.97 -10.09
N ALA A 41 8.92 -13.44 -11.21
CA ALA A 41 9.66 -12.55 -12.08
C ALA A 41 10.04 -11.23 -11.37
N LEU A 42 9.09 -10.62 -10.64
CA LEU A 42 9.35 -9.43 -9.82
C LEU A 42 10.41 -9.71 -8.74
N TYR A 43 10.31 -10.85 -8.06
CA TYR A 43 11.31 -11.28 -7.08
C TYR A 43 12.70 -11.39 -7.71
N GLY A 44 12.82 -12.03 -8.87
CA GLY A 44 14.09 -12.13 -9.59
C GLY A 44 14.68 -10.76 -9.98
N GLY A 45 13.82 -9.83 -10.39
CA GLY A 45 14.20 -8.44 -10.68
C GLY A 45 14.74 -7.71 -9.46
N PHE A 46 14.02 -7.75 -8.33
CA PHE A 46 14.45 -7.12 -7.10
C PHE A 46 15.71 -7.76 -6.52
N TRP A 47 15.80 -9.09 -6.53
CA TRP A 47 17.00 -9.81 -6.11
C TRP A 47 18.24 -9.33 -6.88
N ARG A 48 18.13 -9.29 -8.21
CA ARG A 48 19.24 -8.83 -9.06
C ARG A 48 19.61 -7.39 -8.77
N LEU A 49 18.62 -6.51 -8.59
CA LEU A 49 18.85 -5.11 -8.27
C LEU A 49 19.56 -4.96 -6.91
N LEU A 50 19.01 -5.55 -5.84
CA LEU A 50 19.60 -5.43 -4.50
C LEU A 50 20.99 -6.09 -4.41
N SER A 51 21.20 -7.23 -5.05
CA SER A 51 22.51 -7.90 -5.07
C SER A 51 23.58 -7.06 -5.78
N TYR A 52 23.21 -6.35 -6.87
CA TYR A 52 24.09 -5.39 -7.52
C TYR A 52 24.42 -4.21 -6.61
N LEU A 53 23.43 -3.71 -5.85
CA LEU A 53 23.64 -2.61 -4.91
C LEU A 53 24.58 -2.98 -3.75
N GLU A 54 24.52 -4.22 -3.25
CA GLU A 54 25.42 -4.66 -2.18
C GLU A 54 26.86 -4.93 -2.64
N GLY A 55 27.07 -5.19 -3.94
CA GLY A 55 28.42 -5.32 -4.51
C GLY A 55 29.26 -4.04 -4.47
N VAL A 56 28.64 -2.88 -4.23
CA VAL A 56 29.33 -1.58 -4.14
C VAL A 56 29.86 -1.37 -2.72
N GLN A 57 31.19 -1.45 -2.56
CA GLN A 57 31.89 -1.27 -1.28
C GLN A 57 31.55 0.09 -0.63
N LEU A 58 31.46 0.10 0.71
CA LEU A 58 31.07 1.21 1.61
C LEU A 58 29.61 1.71 1.55
N ILE A 59 28.95 1.77 0.38
CA ILE A 59 27.65 2.44 0.23
C ILE A 59 26.48 1.45 0.17
N GLY A 60 26.71 0.22 -0.31
CA GLY A 60 25.67 -0.77 -0.57
C GLY A 60 24.70 -1.02 0.61
N PRO A 61 25.19 -1.29 1.83
CA PRO A 61 24.32 -1.61 2.96
C PRO A 61 23.39 -0.46 3.38
N MET A 62 23.88 0.78 3.40
CA MET A 62 23.06 1.95 3.74
C MET A 62 22.07 2.27 2.63
N LEU A 63 22.45 2.07 1.36
CA LEU A 63 21.60 2.38 0.22
C LEU A 63 20.37 1.46 0.16
N SER A 64 20.53 0.17 0.47
CA SER A 64 19.40 -0.78 0.53
C SER A 64 18.33 -0.34 1.53
N TRP A 65 18.72 0.07 2.74
CA TRP A 65 17.80 0.58 3.76
C TRP A 65 17.13 1.91 3.35
N LYS A 66 17.89 2.80 2.71
CA LYS A 66 17.32 4.05 2.18
C LYS A 66 16.27 3.77 1.11
N LEU A 67 16.55 2.85 0.18
CA LEU A 67 15.57 2.41 -0.82
C LEU A 67 14.34 1.80 -0.18
N THR A 68 14.49 0.97 0.85
CA THR A 68 13.34 0.42 1.60
C THR A 68 12.46 1.53 2.17
N SER A 69 13.08 2.54 2.79
CA SER A 69 12.33 3.69 3.32
C SER A 69 11.55 4.44 2.23
N MET A 70 12.13 4.58 1.04
CA MET A 70 11.51 5.25 -0.10
C MET A 70 10.38 4.41 -0.71
N VAL A 71 10.58 3.10 -0.86
CA VAL A 71 9.56 2.18 -1.35
C VAL A 71 8.36 2.18 -0.40
N LEU A 72 8.60 2.08 0.92
CA LEU A 72 7.54 2.18 1.93
C LEU A 72 6.84 3.54 1.89
N LEU A 73 7.57 4.63 1.69
CA LEU A 73 6.94 5.95 1.56
C LEU A 73 6.05 6.07 0.32
N MET A 74 6.50 5.54 -0.83
CA MET A 74 5.72 5.51 -2.05
C MET A 74 4.48 4.65 -1.90
N THR A 75 4.58 3.47 -1.27
CA THR A 75 3.40 2.62 -1.01
C THR A 75 2.42 3.30 -0.07
N PHE A 76 2.88 3.96 1.01
CA PHE A 76 2.02 4.74 1.90
C PHE A 76 1.21 5.78 1.13
N SER A 77 1.89 6.56 0.29
CA SER A 77 1.29 7.64 -0.49
C SER A 77 0.29 7.12 -1.52
N MET A 78 0.64 6.04 -2.23
CA MET A 78 -0.23 5.37 -3.18
C MET A 78 -1.48 4.79 -2.51
N VAL A 79 -1.34 4.17 -1.33
CA VAL A 79 -2.49 3.65 -0.57
C VAL A 79 -3.41 4.78 -0.13
N ILE A 80 -2.89 5.93 0.30
CA ILE A 80 -3.72 7.11 0.63
C ILE A 80 -4.54 7.53 -0.58
N VAL A 81 -3.89 7.75 -1.73
CA VAL A 81 -4.58 8.18 -2.96
C VAL A 81 -5.63 7.17 -3.40
N SER A 82 -5.28 5.88 -3.42
CA SER A 82 -6.19 4.81 -3.78
C SER A 82 -7.38 4.75 -2.82
N SER A 83 -7.14 4.90 -1.52
CA SER A 83 -8.18 4.92 -0.49
C SER A 83 -9.15 6.08 -0.67
N ILE A 84 -8.67 7.26 -1.08
CA ILE A 84 -9.56 8.39 -1.36
C ILE A 84 -10.54 8.03 -2.48
N ILE A 85 -10.06 7.47 -3.59
CA ILE A 85 -10.90 7.12 -4.74
C ILE A 85 -11.87 5.99 -4.39
N ILE A 86 -11.37 4.92 -3.77
CA ILE A 86 -12.18 3.73 -3.42
C ILE A 86 -13.21 4.08 -2.36
N SER A 87 -12.86 4.92 -1.38
CA SER A 87 -13.81 5.32 -0.33
C SER A 87 -15.05 5.99 -0.90
N MET A 88 -14.94 6.71 -2.02
CA MET A 88 -16.10 7.30 -2.68
C MET A 88 -17.05 6.22 -3.23
N THR A 89 -16.50 5.23 -3.91
CA THR A 89 -17.31 4.15 -4.50
C THR A 89 -17.88 3.20 -3.45
N THR A 90 -17.20 3.01 -2.32
CA THR A 90 -17.65 2.12 -1.24
C THR A 90 -18.59 2.81 -0.25
N LEU A 91 -18.28 4.03 0.22
CA LEU A 91 -19.07 4.73 1.25
C LEU A 91 -20.30 5.44 0.69
N TYR A 92 -20.24 5.95 -0.54
CA TYR A 92 -21.31 6.78 -1.10
C TYR A 92 -22.07 6.11 -2.25
N TYR A 93 -21.39 5.36 -3.11
CA TYR A 93 -22.00 4.78 -4.33
C TYR A 93 -22.17 3.26 -4.32
N SER A 94 -21.95 2.60 -3.18
CA SER A 94 -22.07 1.14 -3.11
C SER A 94 -23.55 0.72 -3.27
N PHE A 95 -23.81 -0.21 -4.19
CA PHE A 95 -25.15 -0.74 -4.47
C PHE A 95 -25.85 -1.30 -3.22
N ASP A 96 -25.07 -1.84 -2.28
CA ASP A 96 -25.57 -2.46 -1.05
C ASP A 96 -26.06 -1.44 -0.01
N LEU A 97 -25.75 -0.14 -0.15
CA LEU A 97 -26.11 0.88 0.84
C LEU A 97 -27.62 0.99 1.04
N LYS A 98 -28.41 0.94 -0.05
CA LYS A 98 -29.89 1.00 0.03
C LYS A 98 -30.45 -0.14 0.87
N PHE A 99 -29.89 -1.33 0.72
CA PHE A 99 -30.29 -2.51 1.51
C PHE A 99 -29.83 -2.39 2.97
N LEU A 100 -28.59 -1.98 3.20
CA LEU A 100 -28.01 -1.85 4.54
C LEU A 100 -28.74 -0.80 5.39
N PHE A 101 -29.13 0.34 4.80
CA PHE A 101 -29.91 1.38 5.48
C PHE A 101 -31.39 1.02 5.69
N SER A 102 -31.92 0.03 4.96
CA SER A 102 -33.28 -0.49 5.20
C SER A 102 -33.33 -1.49 6.36
N CYS A 103 -32.18 -2.00 6.78
CA CYS A 103 -32.06 -2.89 7.93
C CYS A 103 -31.85 -2.07 9.23
N PRO A 104 -32.27 -2.57 10.41
CA PRO A 104 -32.05 -1.91 11.70
C PRO A 104 -30.58 -2.07 12.15
N LEU A 105 -29.63 -1.57 11.35
CA LEU A 105 -28.20 -1.56 11.62
C LEU A 105 -27.77 -0.16 12.08
N ASP A 106 -26.89 -0.10 13.07
CA ASP A 106 -26.27 1.15 13.48
C ASP A 106 -25.37 1.71 12.36
N SER A 107 -25.49 3.02 12.07
CA SER A 107 -24.71 3.72 11.05
C SER A 107 -23.20 3.57 11.28
N ARG A 108 -22.75 3.46 12.53
CA ARG A 108 -21.34 3.21 12.87
C ARG A 108 -20.85 1.84 12.39
N SER A 109 -21.70 0.82 12.47
CA SER A 109 -21.37 -0.53 12.01
C SER A 109 -21.27 -0.59 10.48
N VAL A 110 -22.14 0.12 9.77
CA VAL A 110 -22.11 0.24 8.30
C VAL A 110 -20.86 1.00 7.85
N PHE A 111 -20.54 2.12 8.52
CA PHE A 111 -19.34 2.89 8.25
C PHE A 111 -18.06 2.04 8.44
N MET A 112 -17.95 1.32 9.55
CA MET A 112 -16.79 0.46 9.82
C MET A 112 -16.65 -0.69 8.81
N ASP A 113 -17.74 -1.32 8.37
CA ASP A 113 -17.69 -2.35 7.33
C ASP A 113 -17.17 -1.79 6.00
N LYS A 114 -17.66 -0.61 5.58
CA LYS A 114 -17.22 0.05 4.33
C LYS A 114 -15.82 0.65 4.43
N ALA A 115 -15.41 1.13 5.61
CA ALA A 115 -14.06 1.59 5.86
C ALA A 115 -13.05 0.44 5.75
N LEU A 116 -13.32 -0.70 6.37
CA LEU A 116 -12.47 -1.89 6.26
C LEU A 116 -12.41 -2.43 4.82
N GLU A 117 -13.55 -2.42 4.12
CA GLU A 117 -13.62 -2.79 2.71
C GLU A 117 -12.74 -1.88 1.83
N THR A 118 -12.77 -0.58 2.09
CA THR A 118 -11.92 0.41 1.41
C THR A 118 -10.44 0.16 1.67
N VAL A 119 -10.05 -0.01 2.94
CA VAL A 119 -8.67 -0.28 3.34
C VAL A 119 -8.17 -1.55 2.66
N PHE A 120 -8.99 -2.61 2.63
CA PHE A 120 -8.62 -3.86 1.98
C PHE A 120 -8.44 -3.70 0.47
N TYR A 121 -9.40 -3.11 -0.24
CA TYR A 121 -9.32 -2.94 -1.69
C TYR A 121 -8.20 -1.99 -2.14
N SER A 122 -7.88 -0.97 -1.35
CA SER A 122 -6.81 -0.02 -1.66
C SER A 122 -5.40 -0.58 -1.50
N SER A 123 -5.23 -1.55 -0.60
CA SER A 123 -3.90 -1.97 -0.14
C SER A 123 -3.49 -3.36 -0.61
N TRP A 124 -4.44 -4.29 -0.83
CA TRP A 124 -4.10 -5.69 -1.09
C TRP A 124 -3.16 -5.87 -2.30
N THR A 125 -3.34 -5.09 -3.37
CA THR A 125 -2.48 -5.15 -4.57
C THR A 125 -1.06 -4.65 -4.28
N LEU A 126 -0.94 -3.54 -3.56
CA LEU A 126 0.35 -2.94 -3.23
C LEU A 126 1.13 -3.79 -2.23
N ILE A 127 0.45 -4.41 -1.26
CA ILE A 127 1.05 -5.37 -0.33
C ILE A 127 1.59 -6.59 -1.08
N LEU A 128 0.83 -7.12 -2.05
CA LEU A 128 1.31 -8.22 -2.88
C LEU A 128 2.51 -7.81 -3.76
N ALA A 129 2.53 -6.57 -4.26
CA ALA A 129 3.63 -6.08 -5.09
C ALA A 129 4.93 -5.84 -4.31
N ILE A 130 4.84 -5.40 -3.04
CA ILE A 130 6.03 -5.17 -2.20
C ILE A 130 6.58 -6.45 -1.56
N LEU A 131 5.77 -7.50 -1.47
CA LEU A 131 6.16 -8.78 -0.85
C LEU A 131 7.42 -9.40 -1.50
N PRO A 132 7.55 -9.50 -2.84
CA PRO A 132 8.79 -9.94 -3.50
C PRO A 132 10.03 -9.12 -3.12
N TYR A 133 9.88 -7.80 -2.96
CA TYR A 133 10.97 -6.91 -2.58
C TYR A 133 11.47 -7.21 -1.16
N ILE A 134 10.56 -7.43 -0.21
CA ILE A 134 10.91 -7.71 1.19
C ILE A 134 11.54 -9.10 1.35
N ILE A 135 11.08 -10.10 0.60
CA ILE A 135 11.72 -11.43 0.58
C ILE A 135 13.13 -11.35 0.02
N ALA A 136 13.34 -10.60 -1.07
CA ALA A 136 14.67 -10.39 -1.62
C ALA A 136 15.58 -9.69 -0.61
N LEU A 137 15.09 -8.65 0.05
CA LEU A 137 15.84 -7.91 1.08
C LEU A 137 16.22 -8.78 2.28
N GLY A 138 15.25 -9.55 2.81
CA GLY A 138 15.47 -10.44 3.95
C GLY A 138 16.56 -11.47 3.67
N ARG A 139 16.56 -12.05 2.48
CA ARG A 139 17.51 -13.09 2.12
C ARG A 139 18.90 -12.55 1.74
N ILE A 140 18.99 -11.33 1.21
CA ILE A 140 20.27 -10.66 0.94
C ILE A 140 20.94 -10.22 2.26
N LYS A 141 20.16 -9.69 3.21
CA LYS A 141 20.65 -9.28 4.53
C LYS A 141 20.84 -10.43 5.53
N GLY A 142 20.47 -11.66 5.16
CA GLY A 142 20.54 -12.82 6.06
C GLY A 142 19.63 -12.69 7.29
N LEU A 143 18.49 -12.02 7.14
CA LEU A 143 17.54 -11.76 8.22
C LEU A 143 16.74 -13.02 8.59
N ASP A 144 16.48 -13.16 9.88
CA ASP A 144 15.81 -14.32 10.46
C ASP A 144 14.30 -14.33 10.21
N PHE A 145 13.62 -15.45 10.45
CA PHE A 145 12.18 -15.58 10.21
C PHE A 145 11.34 -14.55 11.00
N GLY A 146 11.84 -14.13 12.17
CA GLY A 146 11.23 -13.09 13.01
C GLY A 146 11.05 -11.75 12.29
N PHE A 147 11.91 -11.41 11.32
CA PHE A 147 11.81 -10.19 10.52
C PHE A 147 10.53 -10.16 9.68
N TYR A 148 10.18 -11.27 9.03
CA TYR A 148 8.97 -11.35 8.19
C TYR A 148 7.69 -11.22 9.04
N LEU A 149 7.71 -11.77 10.25
CA LEU A 149 6.58 -11.67 11.17
C LEU A 149 6.42 -10.23 11.70
N ALA A 150 7.53 -9.59 12.08
CA ALA A 150 7.54 -8.19 12.48
C ALA A 150 7.06 -7.26 11.34
N TYR A 151 7.53 -7.50 10.11
CA TYR A 151 7.08 -6.77 8.92
C TYR A 151 5.56 -6.89 8.72
N LEU A 152 5.02 -8.10 8.81
CA LEU A 152 3.58 -8.34 8.66
C LEU A 152 2.78 -7.59 9.74
N PHE A 153 3.25 -7.61 10.98
CA PHE A 153 2.60 -6.93 12.09
C PHE A 153 2.66 -5.40 11.97
N LEU A 154 3.76 -4.85 11.44
CA LEU A 154 3.93 -3.43 11.16
C LEU A 154 3.09 -2.96 9.96
N MET A 155 2.87 -3.83 8.96
CA MET A 155 2.08 -3.52 7.78
C MET A 155 0.61 -3.29 8.09
N ALA A 156 0.02 -4.04 9.02
CA ALA A 156 -1.37 -3.87 9.41
C ALA A 156 -1.72 -2.43 9.86
N PRO A 157 -1.07 -1.85 10.90
CA PRO A 157 -1.32 -0.48 11.31
C PRO A 157 -0.88 0.54 10.25
N PHE A 158 0.19 0.26 9.50
CA PHE A 158 0.66 1.15 8.42
C PHE A 158 -0.41 1.37 7.35
N VAL A 159 -1.05 0.28 6.91
CA VAL A 159 -2.13 0.30 5.92
C VAL A 159 -3.41 0.90 6.50
N MET A 160 -3.75 0.57 7.75
CA MET A 160 -4.92 1.15 8.42
C MET A 160 -4.81 2.66 8.56
N LEU A 161 -3.62 3.18 8.93
CA LEU A 161 -3.37 4.62 9.00
C LEU A 161 -3.53 5.27 7.63
N ALA A 162 -2.89 4.72 6.59
CA ALA A 162 -2.99 5.24 5.22
C ALA A 162 -4.46 5.30 4.74
N GLY A 163 -5.21 4.22 4.97
CA GLY A 163 -6.62 4.15 4.59
C GLY A 163 -7.50 5.08 5.41
N ALA A 164 -7.25 5.22 6.72
CA ALA A 164 -7.96 6.17 7.57
C ALA A 164 -7.76 7.62 7.11
N PHE A 165 -6.53 7.99 6.73
CA PHE A 165 -6.26 9.31 6.13
C PHE A 165 -7.02 9.51 4.83
N GLY A 166 -7.03 8.51 3.94
CA GLY A 166 -7.74 8.60 2.66
C GLY A 166 -9.26 8.72 2.84
N ILE A 167 -9.84 7.98 3.78
CA ILE A 167 -11.28 8.04 4.11
C ILE A 167 -11.64 9.37 4.77
N PHE A 168 -10.83 9.85 5.72
CA PHE A 168 -11.06 11.14 6.36
C PHE A 168 -11.05 12.27 5.33
N PHE A 169 -10.09 12.22 4.41
CA PHE A 169 -9.99 13.20 3.35
C PHE A 169 -11.17 13.14 2.38
N SER A 170 -11.61 11.94 1.99
CA SER A 170 -12.79 11.81 1.13
C SER A 170 -14.07 12.30 1.81
N MET A 171 -14.21 12.08 3.11
CA MET A 171 -15.30 12.65 3.90
C MET A 171 -15.29 14.18 3.90
N LEU A 172 -14.12 14.80 4.09
CA LEU A 172 -13.99 16.26 3.99
C LEU A 172 -14.39 16.77 2.61
N VAL A 173 -13.95 16.11 1.53
CA VAL A 173 -14.31 16.50 0.17
C VAL A 173 -15.82 16.43 -0.04
N MET A 174 -16.47 15.35 0.38
CA MET A 174 -17.93 15.20 0.27
C MET A 174 -18.71 16.18 1.14
N TYR A 175 -18.16 16.56 2.30
CA TYR A 175 -18.75 17.59 3.16
C TYR A 175 -18.77 18.97 2.48
N TYR A 176 -17.66 19.37 1.84
CA TYR A 176 -17.58 20.66 1.13
C TYR A 176 -18.28 20.64 -0.24
N PHE A 177 -18.30 19.49 -0.92
CA PHE A 177 -18.90 19.34 -2.24
C PHE A 177 -20.02 18.28 -2.22
N PRO A 178 -21.17 18.57 -1.59
CA PRO A 178 -22.29 17.62 -1.46
C PRO A 178 -23.05 17.35 -2.78
N SER A 179 -22.53 17.77 -3.93
CA SER A 179 -23.28 17.79 -5.19
C SER A 179 -23.00 16.62 -6.12
N SER A 180 -24.05 16.16 -6.80
CA SER A 180 -24.16 15.06 -7.77
C SER A 180 -23.29 15.17 -9.03
N LYS A 181 -22.33 16.11 -9.09
CA LYS A 181 -21.33 16.19 -10.17
C LYS A 181 -20.11 15.34 -9.83
N THR A 182 -20.32 14.03 -9.74
CA THR A 182 -19.27 13.00 -9.59
C THR A 182 -18.09 13.19 -10.54
N ARG A 183 -18.34 13.73 -11.73
CA ARG A 183 -17.30 13.98 -12.74
C ARG A 183 -16.32 15.07 -12.32
N ASP A 184 -16.79 16.19 -11.77
CA ASP A 184 -15.92 17.30 -11.36
C ASP A 184 -15.17 16.94 -10.06
N VAL A 185 -15.84 16.22 -9.15
CA VAL A 185 -15.21 15.71 -7.92
C VAL A 185 -14.07 14.73 -8.24
N THR A 186 -14.24 13.84 -9.22
CA THR A 186 -13.20 12.90 -9.64
C THR A 186 -11.99 13.61 -10.24
N TRP A 187 -12.20 14.64 -11.08
CA TRP A 187 -11.10 15.44 -11.65
C TRP A 187 -10.37 16.25 -10.60
N MET A 188 -11.10 16.90 -9.70
CA MET A 188 -10.53 17.71 -8.63
C MET A 188 -9.74 16.82 -7.64
N LEU A 189 -10.28 15.64 -7.30
CA LEU A 189 -9.58 14.67 -6.45
C LEU A 189 -8.36 14.03 -7.12
N GLY A 190 -8.46 13.72 -8.41
CA GLY A 190 -7.32 13.25 -9.20
C GLY A 190 -6.19 14.28 -9.17
N SER A 191 -6.50 15.55 -9.45
CA SER A 191 -5.53 16.65 -9.40
C SER A 191 -4.94 16.83 -8.00
N LEU A 192 -5.77 16.81 -6.95
CA LEU A 192 -5.35 16.98 -5.57
C LEU A 192 -4.49 15.81 -5.06
N SER A 193 -4.83 14.59 -5.46
CA SER A 193 -4.05 13.38 -5.17
C SER A 193 -2.70 13.40 -5.88
N VAL A 194 -2.66 13.80 -7.15
CA VAL A 194 -1.41 13.99 -7.89
C VAL A 194 -0.56 15.09 -7.25
N GLY A 195 -1.18 16.20 -6.82
CA GLY A 195 -0.51 17.26 -6.08
C GLY A 195 0.10 16.76 -4.76
N PHE A 196 -0.65 15.96 -3.99
CA PHE A 196 -0.16 15.36 -2.75
C PHE A 196 1.03 14.42 -2.99
N VAL A 197 0.92 13.52 -3.98
CA VAL A 197 2.01 12.63 -4.36
C VAL A 197 3.22 13.42 -4.85
N TYR A 198 3.02 14.45 -5.67
CA TYR A 198 4.08 15.34 -6.14
C TYR A 198 4.81 16.00 -4.97
N VAL A 199 4.07 16.53 -3.99
CA VAL A 199 4.65 17.14 -2.80
C VAL A 199 5.48 16.13 -2.02
N VAL A 200 4.94 14.93 -1.74
CA VAL A 200 5.69 13.87 -1.04
C VAL A 200 6.95 13.45 -1.81
N PHE A 201 6.83 13.31 -3.13
CA PHE A 201 7.94 12.94 -4.00
C PHE A 201 9.01 14.04 -4.06
N ARG A 202 8.59 15.30 -4.14
CA ARG A 202 9.48 16.47 -4.12
C ARG A 202 10.20 16.63 -2.79
N PHE A 203 9.51 16.41 -1.67
CA PHE A 203 10.13 16.40 -0.34
C PHE A 203 11.15 15.26 -0.22
N SER A 204 10.90 14.12 -0.87
CA SER A 204 11.79 12.96 -0.84
C SER A 204 13.04 13.07 -1.72
N ARG A 205 13.14 14.12 -2.57
CA ARG A 205 14.26 14.43 -3.48
C ARG A 205 14.98 13.18 -4.06
N PRO A 206 14.27 12.27 -4.76
CA PRO A 206 14.89 11.07 -5.34
C PRO A 206 15.86 11.38 -6.50
N GLU A 207 15.82 12.60 -7.04
CA GLU A 207 16.54 13.04 -8.24
C GLU A 207 18.08 13.18 -8.06
N ARG A 208 18.58 13.15 -6.81
CA ARG A 208 20.03 13.20 -6.52
C ARG A 208 20.73 11.83 -6.56
N LEU A 209 20.01 10.75 -6.84
CA LEU A 209 20.58 9.39 -6.92
C LEU A 209 21.39 9.11 -8.19
N LEU A 210 21.29 9.95 -9.23
CA LEU A 210 21.81 9.65 -10.58
C LEU A 210 23.03 10.45 -11.03
N ARG A 211 23.66 11.25 -10.16
CA ARG A 211 24.88 11.99 -10.51
C ARG A 211 26.05 11.62 -9.60
N PRO A 212 26.90 10.68 -10.03
CA PRO A 212 28.18 10.42 -9.39
C PRO A 212 29.17 11.46 -9.91
N ASP A 213 29.58 12.43 -9.09
CA ASP A 213 30.83 13.16 -9.34
C ASP A 213 31.44 13.75 -8.05
N SER A 214 32.65 13.27 -7.76
CA SER A 214 33.68 13.77 -6.84
C SER A 214 33.46 13.69 -5.31
N LEU A 215 34.54 13.32 -4.62
CA LEU A 215 34.68 12.80 -3.25
C LEU A 215 34.11 13.68 -2.11
N GLU A 216 33.89 14.97 -2.35
CA GLU A 216 33.26 15.89 -1.39
C GLU A 216 31.76 15.59 -1.20
N VAL A 217 31.15 15.00 -2.24
CA VAL A 217 29.77 14.52 -2.23
C VAL A 217 29.62 13.26 -1.38
N VAL A 218 30.66 12.44 -1.18
CA VAL A 218 30.53 11.19 -0.38
C VAL A 218 30.19 11.49 1.08
N ALA A 219 30.78 12.52 1.68
CA ALA A 219 30.44 12.97 3.03
C ALA A 219 29.00 13.55 3.10
N GLN A 220 28.59 14.34 2.12
CA GLN A 220 27.22 14.85 2.01
C GLN A 220 26.18 13.75 1.68
N TYR A 221 26.60 12.72 0.94
CA TYR A 221 25.79 11.56 0.57
C TYR A 221 25.63 10.64 1.77
N ILE A 222 26.68 10.44 2.58
CA ILE A 222 26.58 9.75 3.87
C ILE A 222 25.64 10.51 4.82
N GLN A 223 25.76 11.85 4.92
CA GLN A 223 24.81 12.66 5.69
C GLN A 223 23.37 12.59 5.14
N TYR A 224 23.19 12.52 3.81
CA TYR A 224 21.87 12.36 3.18
C TYR A 224 21.28 10.95 3.35
N LEU A 225 22.11 9.91 3.32
CA LEU A 225 21.71 8.54 3.64
C LEU A 225 21.33 8.40 5.12
N GLN A 226 22.02 9.11 6.01
CA GLN A 226 21.68 9.22 7.43
C GLN A 226 20.48 10.14 7.69
N SER A 227 20.14 11.05 6.75
CA SER A 227 19.05 11.99 6.92
C SER A 227 17.69 11.29 6.86
N PRO A 228 16.82 11.48 7.87
CA PRO A 228 15.52 10.82 7.93
C PRO A 228 14.63 11.28 6.77
N THR A 229 14.18 10.33 5.94
CA THR A 229 13.38 10.60 4.72
C THR A 229 12.07 11.34 5.04
N ALA A 230 11.43 11.00 6.18
CA ALA A 230 10.31 11.76 6.75
C ALA A 230 10.11 11.32 8.23
N PRO A 231 10.66 12.06 9.22
CA PRO A 231 10.65 11.65 10.64
C PRO A 231 9.26 11.35 11.21
N TYR A 232 8.25 12.05 10.68
CA TYR A 232 6.87 11.99 11.15
C TYR A 232 5.98 11.02 10.38
N MET A 233 6.49 10.39 9.31
CA MET A 233 5.69 9.47 8.51
C MET A 233 5.81 8.04 9.01
N PRO A 234 4.70 7.27 9.03
CA PRO A 234 4.71 5.86 9.42
C PRO A 234 5.71 5.00 8.65
N SER A 235 6.04 5.36 7.40
CA SER A 235 7.07 4.69 6.60
C SER A 235 8.45 4.70 7.27
N TRP A 236 8.82 5.79 7.94
CA TRP A 236 10.10 5.89 8.64
C TRP A 236 10.11 5.09 9.96
N TRP A 237 8.99 5.05 10.69
CA TRP A 237 8.87 4.22 11.90
C TRP A 237 8.96 2.73 11.59
N VAL A 238 8.29 2.30 10.51
CA VAL A 238 8.36 0.91 10.04
C VAL A 238 9.78 0.55 9.62
N THR A 239 10.48 1.45 8.92
CA THR A 239 11.89 1.20 8.52
C THR A 239 12.84 1.18 9.71
N LYS A 240 12.61 1.99 10.75
CA LYS A 240 13.46 2.05 11.95
C LYS A 240 13.24 0.86 12.89
N ALA A 241 12.04 0.28 12.88
CA ALA A 241 11.71 -0.92 13.64
C ALA A 241 12.25 -2.22 13.01
N MET A 242 12.67 -2.14 11.74
CA MET A 242 13.31 -3.21 10.97
C MET A 242 14.82 -3.17 11.12
#